data_AF-A0A497RTR1-F1
#
_entry.id   AF-A0A497RTR1-F1
#
_cell.length_a   1.000
_cell.length_b   1.000
_cell.length_c   1.000
_cell.angle_alpha   90.00
_cell.angle_beta   90.00
_cell.angle_gamma   90.00
#
_symmetry.space_group_name_H-M   'P 1'
#
loop_
_entity.id
_entity.type
_entity.pdbx_description
1 polymer ?
#
loop_
_entity_poly.entity_id
_entity_poly.type
_entity_poly.pdbx_seq_one_letter_code
_entity_poly.pdbx_strand_id
1 'polypeptide(L)'
;MDDKIDTQNIYIDPEKKFVTIRVNPRIYKIHTIMNAADEFIETAELVIDGDPEKEIIVKMIPKKKDLTEEELLEYAYKFNTYLISHSATR
;
A
#
# COMPACT_ATOMS: atom_id res chain seq x y z
N MET A 1 16.56 -3.22 -25.06
CA MET A 1 15.33 -3.61 -24.35
C MET A 1 14.82 -2.32 -23.72
N ASP A 2 13.62 -1.87 -24.09
CA ASP A 2 13.01 -0.72 -23.43
C ASP A 2 12.69 -1.15 -21.99
N ASP A 3 13.60 -0.86 -21.07
CA ASP A 3 13.32 -0.88 -19.64
C ASP A 3 12.36 0.28 -19.37
N LYS A 4 11.08 0.06 -19.70
CA LYS A 4 10.01 0.99 -19.32
C LYS A 4 10.04 1.06 -17.80
N ILE A 5 10.45 2.21 -17.28
CA ILE A 5 10.35 2.54 -15.87
C ILE A 5 8.87 2.40 -15.51
N ASP A 6 8.55 1.39 -14.70
CA ASP A 6 7.22 1.22 -14.12
C ASP A 6 7.05 2.30 -13.06
N THR A 7 6.34 3.36 -13.41
CA THR A 7 6.04 4.49 -12.51
C THR A 7 4.77 4.26 -11.70
N GLN A 8 4.08 3.14 -11.87
CA GLN A 8 2.84 2.85 -11.16
C GLN A 8 3.16 2.21 -9.80
N ASN A 9 2.92 2.98 -8.74
CA ASN A 9 3.06 2.52 -7.37
C ASN A 9 1.80 1.82 -6.83
N ILE A 10 0.63 2.02 -7.46
CA ILE A 10 -0.64 1.43 -7.05
C ILE A 10 -1.11 0.48 -8.14
N TYR A 11 -1.48 -0.73 -7.73
CA TYR A 11 -2.13 -1.73 -8.57
C TYR A 11 -3.47 -2.13 -7.95
N ILE A 12 -4.52 -2.15 -8.76
CA ILE A 12 -5.85 -2.62 -8.37
C ILE A 12 -6.10 -3.95 -9.07
N ASP A 13 -6.57 -4.92 -8.30
CA ASP A 13 -7.00 -6.19 -8.84
C ASP A 13 -8.17 -6.01 -9.84
N PRO A 14 -8.10 -6.57 -11.06
CA PRO A 14 -9.19 -6.49 -12.04
C PRO A 14 -10.52 -7.05 -11.54
N GLU A 15 -10.49 -8.03 -10.61
CA GLU A 15 -11.68 -8.57 -9.97
C GLU A 15 -12.14 -7.75 -8.75
N LYS A 16 -11.48 -6.61 -8.48
CA LYS A 16 -11.77 -5.66 -7.40
C LYS A 16 -11.73 -6.30 -6.01
N LYS A 17 -10.83 -7.27 -5.81
CA LYS A 17 -10.70 -7.96 -4.52
C LYS A 17 -9.67 -7.32 -3.61
N PHE A 18 -8.67 -6.64 -4.16
CA PHE A 18 -7.57 -6.08 -3.39
C PHE A 18 -6.89 -4.92 -4.11
N VAL A 19 -6.13 -4.15 -3.34
CA VAL A 19 -5.22 -3.13 -3.84
C VAL A 19 -3.81 -3.43 -3.33
N THR A 20 -2.81 -3.13 -4.15
CA THR A 20 -1.39 -3.34 -3.85
C THR A 20 -0.64 -2.03 -4.04
N ILE A 21 0.26 -1.73 -3.11
CA ILE A 21 1.04 -0.50 -3.10
C ILE A 21 2.51 -0.86 -2.97
N ARG A 22 3.32 -0.39 -3.91
CA ARG A 22 4.78 -0.47 -3.84
C ARG A 22 5.33 0.74 -3.11
N VAL A 23 6.14 0.49 -2.09
CA VAL A 23 6.73 1.50 -1.23
C VAL A 23 8.24 1.34 -1.25
N ASN A 24 8.96 2.45 -1.45
CA ASN A 24 10.41 2.47 -1.39
C ASN A 24 10.88 2.66 0.07
N PRO A 25 11.53 1.67 0.70
CA PRO A 25 11.95 1.75 2.10
C PRO A 25 13.03 2.81 2.37
N ARG A 26 13.71 3.27 1.32
CA ARG A 26 14.70 4.37 1.40
C ARG A 26 14.03 5.72 1.65
N ILE A 27 12.75 5.86 1.32
CA ILE A 27 11.93 7.05 1.58
C ILE A 27 11.18 6.88 2.90
N TYR A 28 10.50 5.75 3.07
CA TYR A 28 9.72 5.43 4.26
C TYR A 28 10.34 4.26 5.01
N LYS A 29 10.83 4.49 6.23
CA LYS A 29 11.41 3.41 7.05
C LYS A 29 10.38 2.31 7.28
N ILE A 30 10.83 1.06 7.41
CA ILE A 30 9.95 -0.10 7.60
C ILE A 30 8.93 0.12 8.72
N HIS A 31 9.34 0.60 9.89
CA HIS A 31 8.40 0.84 10.99
C HIS A 31 7.29 1.83 10.62
N THR A 32 7.58 2.85 9.79
CA THR A 32 6.56 3.77 9.27
C THR A 32 5.58 3.07 8.34
N ILE A 33 6.08 2.16 7.49
CA ILE A 33 5.25 1.34 6.60
C ILE A 33 4.35 0.42 7.41
N MET A 34 4.90 -0.25 8.44
CA MET A 34 4.15 -1.11 9.35
C MET A 34 3.08 -0.33 10.10
N ASN A 35 3.43 0.82 10.72
CA ASN A 35 2.46 1.66 11.44
C ASN A 35 1.33 2.13 10.52
N ALA A 36 1.65 2.54 9.28
CA ALA A 36 0.63 2.94 8.31
C ALA A 36 -0.28 1.78 7.89
N ALA A 37 0.25 0.55 7.86
CA ALA A 37 -0.53 -0.64 7.58
C ALA A 37 -1.45 -0.99 8.77
N ASP A 38 -0.97 -0.83 10.01
CA ASP A 38 -1.73 -1.14 11.22
C ASP A 38 -3.06 -0.39 11.32
N GLU A 39 -3.15 0.83 10.77
CA GLU A 39 -4.39 1.63 10.65
C GLU A 39 -5.51 0.90 9.89
N PHE A 40 -5.20 -0.15 9.12
CA PHE A 40 -6.15 -0.90 8.32
C PHE A 40 -6.51 -2.29 8.87
N ILE A 41 -5.87 -2.78 9.93
CA ILE A 41 -6.07 -4.16 10.46
C ILE A 41 -7.55 -4.48 10.73
N GLU A 42 -8.32 -3.48 11.17
CA GLU A 42 -9.75 -3.65 11.43
C GLU A 42 -10.58 -3.79 10.16
N THR A 43 -10.17 -3.16 9.05
CA THR A 43 -10.96 -3.05 7.81
C THR A 43 -10.46 -3.92 6.66
N ALA A 44 -9.21 -4.38 6.71
CA ALA A 44 -8.58 -5.19 5.69
C ALA A 44 -7.67 -6.27 6.29
N GLU A 45 -7.53 -7.37 5.56
CA GLU A 45 -6.40 -8.28 5.73
C GLU A 45 -5.19 -7.70 5.00
N LEU A 46 -4.02 -7.76 5.65
CA LEU A 46 -2.79 -7.12 5.20
C LEU A 46 -1.74 -8.18 4.90
N VAL A 47 -1.14 -8.08 3.72
CA VAL A 47 0.04 -8.86 3.34
C VAL A 47 1.15 -7.89 3.00
N ILE A 48 2.25 -7.97 3.76
CA ILE A 48 3.45 -7.14 3.58
C ILE A 48 4.57 -8.08 3.18
N ASP A 49 5.12 -7.87 1.99
CA ASP A 49 6.18 -8.69 1.41
C ASP A 49 7.23 -7.80 0.71
N GLY A 50 8.38 -8.35 0.36
CA GLY A 50 9.42 -7.67 -0.40
C GLY A 50 10.78 -7.57 0.28
N ASP A 51 11.68 -6.80 -0.34
CA ASP A 51 13.05 -6.60 0.11
C ASP A 51 13.16 -5.26 0.87
N PRO A 52 13.48 -5.27 2.18
CA PRO A 52 13.56 -4.07 3.00
C PRO A 52 14.60 -3.03 2.53
N GLU A 53 15.52 -3.40 1.65
CA GLU A 53 16.53 -2.48 1.10
C GLU A 53 16.17 -1.92 -0.29
N LYS A 54 15.14 -2.48 -0.94
CA LYS A 54 14.76 -2.15 -2.32
C LYS A 54 13.31 -1.72 -2.45
N GLU A 55 12.37 -2.56 -2.07
CA GLU A 55 10.94 -2.36 -2.31
C GLU A 55 10.12 -3.23 -1.35
N ILE A 56 9.12 -2.63 -0.74
CA ILE A 56 8.10 -3.31 0.05
C ILE A 56 6.76 -3.20 -0.66
N ILE A 57 6.05 -4.31 -0.74
CA ILE A 57 4.74 -4.44 -1.35
C ILE A 57 3.72 -4.61 -0.23
N VAL A 58 2.78 -3.67 -0.13
CA VAL A 58 1.67 -3.73 0.81
C VAL A 58 0.40 -4.05 0.05
N LYS A 59 -0.12 -5.25 0.26
CA LYS A 59 -1.40 -5.70 -0.30
C LYS A 59 -2.47 -5.61 0.78
N MET A 60 -3.54 -4.90 0.46
CA MET A 60 -4.73 -4.75 1.32
C MET A 60 -5.91 -5.45 0.66
N ILE A 61 -6.48 -6.42 1.38
CA ILE A 61 -7.67 -7.16 0.98
C ILE A 61 -8.81 -6.69 1.90
N PRO A 62 -9.70 -5.80 1.45
CA PRO A 62 -10.79 -5.31 2.29
C PRO A 62 -11.67 -6.45 2.79
N LYS A 63 -12.11 -6.36 4.05
CA LYS A 63 -13.09 -7.31 4.62
C LYS A 63 -14.49 -7.08 4.03
N LYS A 64 -14.79 -5.86 3.59
CA LYS A 64 -16.00 -5.52 2.84
C LYS A 64 -15.95 -6.21 1.47
N LYS A 65 -17.10 -6.67 0.97
CA LYS A 65 -17.24 -7.28 -0.37
C LYS A 65 -17.77 -6.28 -1.38
N ASP A 66 -17.57 -6.60 -2.66
CA ASP A 66 -18.14 -5.88 -3.81
C ASP A 66 -17.77 -4.38 -3.86
N LEU A 67 -16.51 -4.05 -3.48
CA LEU A 67 -16.02 -2.68 -3.59
C LEU A 67 -15.88 -2.28 -5.07
N THR A 68 -16.13 -1.01 -5.31
CA THR A 68 -15.77 -0.34 -6.55
C THR A 68 -14.26 -0.11 -6.63
N GLU A 69 -13.77 0.15 -7.84
CA GLU A 69 -12.37 0.54 -8.06
C GLU A 69 -12.00 1.83 -7.31
N GLU A 70 -12.93 2.79 -7.27
CA GLU A 70 -12.78 4.05 -6.55
C GLU A 70 -12.63 3.82 -5.04
N GLU A 71 -13.45 2.95 -4.46
CA GLU A 71 -13.31 2.61 -3.04
C GLU A 71 -11.98 1.89 -2.74
N LEU A 72 -11.46 1.06 -3.65
CA LEU A 72 -10.12 0.46 -3.48
C LEU A 72 -9.00 1.49 -3.60
N LEU A 73 -9.14 2.48 -4.49
CA LEU A 73 -8.23 3.61 -4.58
C LEU A 73 -8.19 4.42 -3.28
N GLU A 74 -9.34 4.59 -2.61
CA GLU A 74 -9.36 5.27 -1.32
C GLU A 74 -8.48 4.58 -0.27
N TYR A 75 -8.43 3.23 -0.23
CA TYR A 75 -7.50 2.52 0.65
C TYR A 75 -6.06 2.92 0.34
N ALA A 76 -5.69 2.96 -0.94
CA ALA A 76 -4.34 3.34 -1.33
C ALA A 76 -3.99 4.80 -1.00
N TYR A 77 -4.91 5.73 -1.21
CA TYR A 77 -4.71 7.13 -0.86
C TYR A 77 -4.65 7.37 0.64
N LYS A 78 -5.49 6.68 1.42
CA LYS A 78 -5.43 6.71 2.88
C LYS A 78 -4.09 6.16 3.37
N PHE A 79 -3.63 5.03 2.84
CA PHE A 79 -2.33 4.47 3.19
C PHE A 79 -1.18 5.43 2.91
N ASN A 80 -1.16 6.08 1.74
CA ASN A 80 -0.15 7.11 1.43
C ASN A 80 -0.23 8.31 2.39
N THR A 81 -1.43 8.71 2.82
CA THR A 81 -1.62 9.77 3.82
C THR A 81 -1.01 9.37 5.16
N TYR A 82 -1.20 8.12 5.59
CA TYR A 82 -0.60 7.60 6.83
C TYR A 82 0.91 7.47 6.75
N LEU A 83 1.47 7.04 5.60
CA LEU A 83 2.91 7.04 5.38
C LEU A 83 3.52 8.43 5.61
N ILE A 84 2.87 9.47 5.09
CA ILE A 84 3.31 10.87 5.27
C ILE A 84 3.15 11.29 6.72
N SER A 85 1.97 11.06 7.33
CA SER A 85 1.66 11.45 8.71
C SER A 85 2.64 10.84 9.73
N HIS A 86 2.89 9.54 9.62
CA HIS A 86 3.82 8.84 10.52
C HIS A 86 5.29 9.15 10.23
N SER A 87 5.63 9.62 9.03
CA SER A 87 7.00 10.09 8.73
C SER A 87 7.28 11.50 9.29
N ALA A 88 6.25 12.33 9.45
CA ALA A 88 6.37 13.70 9.95
C ALA A 88 6.41 13.77 11.48
N THR A 89 5.90 12.75 12.17
CA THR A 89 5.92 12.65 13.62
C THR A 89 7.29 12.13 14.06
N ARG A 90 8.21 13.04 14.40
CA ARG A 90 9.55 12.74 14.92
C ARG A 90 9.59 12.65 16.44
#